data_AF-A0A554V4B6-F1
#
_entry.id   AF-A0A554V4B6-F1
#
_cell.length_a   1.000
_cell.length_b   1.000
_cell.length_c   1.000
_cell.angle_alpha   90.00
_cell.angle_beta   90.00
_cell.angle_gamma   90.00
#
_symmetry.space_group_name_H-M   'P 1'
#
loop_
_entity.id
_entity.type
_entity.pdbx_description
1 polymer ?
#
loop_
_entity_poly.entity_id
_entity_poly.type
_entity_poly.pdbx_seq_one_letter_code
_entity_poly.pdbx_strand_id
1 'polypeptide(L)'
;AAAARNQPTQGPPPAGASPIETMAHRLRTPEGKALYNQRSHIAETPFGHAKHNLGFKRFTSRRTTRATAEFSFHALVHNLFKAITTGALTPATA
;
A
#
# COMPACT_ATOMS: atom_id res chain seq x y z
N ALA A 1 -1.40 7.11 11.77
CA ALA A 1 -0.72 6.08 12.58
C ALA A 1 -0.90 6.36 14.08
N ALA A 2 -0.87 5.34 14.95
CA ALA A 2 -0.97 5.51 16.40
C ALA A 2 0.13 6.43 16.95
N ALA A 3 1.36 6.33 16.42
CA ALA A 3 2.48 7.20 16.79
C ALA A 3 2.20 8.70 16.56
N ALA A 4 1.56 9.06 15.44
CA ALA A 4 1.19 10.44 15.13
C ALA A 4 0.02 10.98 15.98
N ARG A 5 -0.69 10.11 16.70
CA ARG A 5 -1.72 10.49 17.68
C ARG A 5 -1.15 10.61 19.09
N ASN A 6 -0.26 9.69 19.45
CA ASN A 6 0.24 9.57 20.82
C ASN A 6 1.50 10.42 21.07
N GLN A 7 2.30 10.68 20.04
CA GLN A 7 3.58 11.40 20.12
C GLN A 7 3.82 12.24 18.84
N PRO A 8 3.02 13.30 18.60
CA PRO A 8 3.20 14.16 17.45
C PRO A 8 4.54 14.89 17.50
N THR A 9 5.11 15.18 16.34
CA THR A 9 6.32 16.00 16.20
C THR A 9 6.05 17.22 15.34
N GLN A 10 6.94 18.21 15.43
CA GLN A 10 6.86 19.48 14.71
C GLN A 10 8.25 19.82 14.17
N GLY A 11 8.32 20.61 13.11
CA GLY A 11 9.59 21.10 12.58
C GLY A 11 10.43 20.05 11.83
N PRO A 12 11.73 20.33 11.61
CA PRO A 12 12.63 19.42 10.89
C PRO A 12 12.97 18.18 11.73
N PRO A 13 13.35 17.06 11.09
CA PRO A 13 13.83 15.87 11.79
C PRO A 13 15.13 16.16 12.57
N PRO A 14 15.45 15.35 13.60
CA PRO A 14 16.70 15.48 14.36
C PRO A 14 17.93 15.45 13.45
N ALA A 15 18.95 16.25 13.80
CA ALA A 15 20.22 16.24 13.09
C ALA A 15 20.88 14.84 13.18
N GLY A 16 21.34 14.31 12.05
CA GLY A 16 21.94 12.97 11.98
C GLY A 16 20.94 11.81 11.90
N ALA A 17 19.63 12.08 11.78
CA ALA A 17 18.63 11.03 11.59
C ALA A 17 18.88 10.24 10.29
N SER A 18 18.76 8.92 10.37
CA SER A 18 18.74 8.05 9.20
C SER A 18 17.53 8.37 8.28
N PRO A 19 17.53 7.91 7.02
CA PRO A 19 16.39 8.10 6.12
C PRO A 19 15.06 7.55 6.68
N ILE A 20 15.11 6.41 7.39
CA ILE A 20 13.94 5.80 8.01
C ILE A 20 13.43 6.66 9.17
N GLU A 21 14.32 7.13 10.04
CA GLU A 21 13.96 8.00 11.16
C GLU A 21 13.42 9.34 10.69
N THR A 22 13.99 9.89 9.62
CA THR A 22 13.50 11.10 8.97
C THR A 22 12.06 10.91 8.45
N MET A 23 11.78 9.78 7.79
CA MET A 23 10.43 9.48 7.33
C MET A 23 9.46 9.26 8.50
N ALA A 24 9.89 8.53 9.53
CA ALA A 24 9.09 8.30 10.74
C ALA A 24 8.78 9.62 11.48
N HIS A 25 9.73 10.56 11.50
CA HIS A 25 9.49 11.92 12.01
C HIS A 25 8.44 12.65 11.17
N ARG A 26 8.61 12.67 9.84
CA ARG A 26 7.65 13.32 8.92
C ARG A 26 6.23 12.76 9.05
N LEU A 27 6.06 11.45 9.17
CA LEU A 27 4.75 10.81 9.32
C LEU A 27 4.07 11.12 10.67
N ARG A 28 4.80 11.63 11.66
CA ARG A 28 4.27 12.05 12.96
C ARG A 28 3.88 13.53 13.01
N THR A 29 4.28 14.36 12.04
CA THR A 29 3.82 15.75 12.00
C THR A 29 2.35 15.84 11.60
N PRO A 30 1.63 16.91 12.00
CA PRO A 30 0.23 17.11 11.60
C PRO A 30 0.05 17.10 10.07
N GLU A 31 0.96 17.74 9.34
CA GLU A 31 0.96 17.86 7.88
C GLU A 31 1.24 16.50 7.24
N GLY A 32 2.28 15.80 7.70
CA GLY A 32 2.63 14.49 7.19
C GLY A 32 1.55 13.44 7.47
N LYS A 33 0.89 13.52 8.62
CA LYS A 33 -0.29 12.70 8.94
C LYS A 33 -1.46 13.03 8.01
N ALA A 34 -1.77 14.31 7.80
CA ALA A 34 -2.86 14.73 6.91
C ALA A 34 -2.64 14.25 5.48
N LEU A 35 -1.41 14.38 4.97
CA LEU A 35 -1.03 13.88 3.65
C LEU A 35 -1.07 12.35 3.58
N TYR A 36 -0.52 11.65 4.58
CA TYR A 36 -0.51 10.19 4.59
C TYR A 36 -1.91 9.60 4.66
N ASN A 37 -2.84 10.24 5.37
CA ASN A 37 -4.24 9.81 5.44
C ASN A 37 -4.88 9.76 4.05
N GLN A 38 -4.45 10.61 3.12
CA GLN A 38 -4.97 10.57 1.76
C GLN A 38 -4.65 9.23 1.09
N ARG A 39 -3.54 8.54 1.40
CA ARG A 39 -3.17 7.27 0.75
C ARG A 39 -4.18 6.13 0.93
N SER A 40 -5.19 6.26 1.80
CA SER A 40 -6.23 5.23 1.94
C SER A 40 -6.91 4.91 0.61
N HIS A 41 -7.20 5.92 -0.23
CA HIS A 41 -7.85 5.71 -1.53
C HIS A 41 -7.03 4.79 -2.47
N ILE A 42 -5.70 4.89 -2.39
CA ILE A 42 -4.78 4.05 -3.16
C ILE A 42 -4.89 2.59 -2.71
N ALA A 43 -5.02 2.35 -1.40
CA ALA A 43 -5.13 1.02 -0.83
C ALA A 43 -6.55 0.43 -0.98
N GLU A 44 -7.59 1.25 -0.90
CA GLU A 44 -8.99 0.81 -1.00
C GLU A 44 -9.31 0.23 -2.37
N THR A 45 -8.78 0.84 -3.43
CA THR A 45 -9.03 0.43 -4.82
C THR A 45 -8.68 -1.04 -5.12
N PRO A 46 -7.45 -1.54 -4.85
CA PRO A 46 -7.12 -2.94 -5.09
C PRO A 46 -7.93 -3.89 -4.20
N PHE A 47 -8.26 -3.53 -2.95
CA PHE A 47 -9.12 -4.35 -2.10
C PHE A 47 -10.58 -4.39 -2.58
N GLY A 48 -11.10 -3.28 -3.11
CA GLY A 48 -12.41 -3.21 -3.74
C GLY A 48 -12.47 -4.12 -4.97
N HIS A 49 -11.48 -4.01 -5.85
CA HIS A 49 -11.34 -4.88 -7.03
C HIS A 49 -11.27 -6.36 -6.59
N ALA A 50 -10.42 -6.68 -5.62
CA ALA A 50 -10.26 -8.02 -5.08
C ALA A 50 -11.60 -8.66 -4.67
N LYS A 51 -12.36 -7.94 -3.86
CA LYS A 51 -13.58 -8.47 -3.23
C LYS A 51 -14.80 -8.44 -4.15
N HIS A 52 -14.99 -7.33 -4.87
CA HIS A 52 -16.24 -7.08 -5.60
C HIS A 52 -16.18 -7.53 -7.06
N ASN A 53 -15.05 -7.37 -7.75
CA ASN A 53 -14.97 -7.75 -9.16
C ASN A 53 -14.30 -9.12 -9.36
N LEU A 54 -13.32 -9.48 -8.53
CA LEU A 54 -12.63 -10.78 -8.60
C LEU A 54 -13.19 -11.83 -7.63
N GLY A 55 -14.15 -11.46 -6.77
CA GLY A 55 -14.83 -12.40 -5.86
C GLY A 55 -13.96 -12.98 -4.74
N PHE A 56 -12.78 -12.42 -4.46
CA PHE A 56 -11.87 -12.87 -3.41
C PHE A 56 -12.37 -12.43 -2.01
N LYS A 57 -13.37 -13.17 -1.49
CA LYS A 57 -14.02 -12.87 -0.20
C LYS A 57 -13.54 -13.75 0.96
N ARG A 58 -12.92 -14.89 0.66
CA ARG A 58 -12.43 -15.86 1.64
C ARG A 58 -11.23 -16.63 1.08
N PHE A 59 -10.33 -17.03 1.95
CA PHE A 59 -9.30 -18.02 1.62
C PHE A 59 -9.93 -19.41 1.47
N THR A 60 -9.44 -20.19 0.52
CA THR A 60 -9.89 -21.57 0.30
C THR A 60 -9.00 -22.58 1.01
N SER A 61 -7.72 -22.25 1.18
CA SER A 61 -6.74 -23.09 1.84
C SER A 61 -6.61 -22.80 3.32
N ARG A 62 -6.23 -23.84 4.07
CA ARG A 62 -5.82 -23.73 5.48
C ARG A 62 -4.30 -23.71 5.58
N ARG A 63 -3.81 -23.15 6.70
CA ARG A 63 -2.39 -22.86 7.02
C ARG A 63 -1.87 -21.60 6.32
N THR A 64 -1.06 -20.83 7.05
CA THR A 64 -0.54 -19.51 6.62
C THR A 64 0.19 -19.59 5.30
N THR A 65 1.05 -20.60 5.09
CA THR A 65 1.80 -20.76 3.84
C THR A 65 0.91 -20.81 2.61
N ARG A 66 -0.21 -21.56 2.67
CA ARG A 66 -1.13 -21.67 1.54
C ARG A 66 -1.99 -20.43 1.36
N ALA A 67 -2.47 -19.82 2.45
CA ALA A 67 -3.19 -18.55 2.39
C ALA A 67 -2.32 -17.43 1.79
N THR A 68 -1.03 -17.38 2.14
CA THR A 68 -0.08 -16.45 1.54
C THR A 68 0.07 -16.68 0.05
N ALA A 69 0.20 -17.94 -0.39
CA ALA A 69 0.27 -18.27 -1.82
C ALA A 69 -1.01 -17.84 -2.58
N GLU A 70 -2.20 -18.07 -2.02
CA GLU A 70 -3.47 -17.61 -2.59
C GLU A 70 -3.52 -16.09 -2.74
N PHE A 71 -3.11 -15.36 -1.69
CA PHE A 71 -3.10 -13.89 -1.74
C PHE A 71 -2.06 -13.35 -2.74
N SER A 72 -0.87 -13.96 -2.81
CA SER A 72 0.16 -13.60 -3.78
C SER A 72 -0.32 -13.84 -5.22
N PHE A 73 -0.97 -14.98 -5.48
CA PHE A 73 -1.56 -15.26 -6.79
C PHE A 73 -2.64 -14.24 -7.16
N HIS A 74 -3.52 -13.90 -6.21
CA HIS A 74 -4.52 -12.87 -6.42
C HIS A 74 -3.90 -11.50 -6.75
N ALA A 75 -2.88 -11.08 -5.99
CA ALA A 75 -2.17 -9.83 -6.23
C ALA A 75 -1.46 -9.82 -7.59
N LEU A 76 -0.88 -10.94 -8.02
CA LEU A 76 -0.30 -11.10 -9.34
C LEU A 76 -1.34 -10.85 -10.44
N VAL A 77 -2.50 -11.52 -10.37
CA VAL A 77 -3.59 -11.33 -11.36
C VAL A 77 -4.05 -9.88 -11.41
N HIS A 78 -4.25 -9.24 -10.24
CA HIS A 78 -4.61 -7.83 -10.17
C HIS A 78 -3.56 -6.94 -10.87
N ASN A 79 -2.27 -7.18 -10.62
CA ASN A 79 -1.18 -6.42 -11.22
C ASN A 79 -1.10 -6.63 -12.73
N LEU A 80 -1.32 -7.87 -13.22
CA LEU A 80 -1.37 -8.17 -14.65
C LEU A 80 -2.50 -7.43 -15.35
N PHE A 81 -3.72 -7.44 -14.79
CA PHE A 81 -4.83 -6.66 -15.34
C PHE A 81 -4.49 -5.17 -15.43
N LYS A 82 -3.92 -4.59 -14.37
CA LYS A 82 -3.46 -3.20 -14.43
C LYS A 82 -2.44 -2.97 -15.53
N ALA A 83 -1.37 -3.77 -15.57
CA ALA A 83 -0.26 -3.56 -16.49
C ALA A 83 -0.67 -3.70 -17.97
N ILE A 84 -1.59 -4.64 -18.26
CA ILE A 84 -2.19 -4.81 -19.59
C ILE A 84 -3.09 -3.63 -19.93
N THR A 85 -4.04 -3.28 -19.06
CA THR A 85 -5.04 -2.23 -19.34
C THR A 85 -4.41 -0.83 -19.42
N THR A 86 -3.34 -0.55 -18.69
CA THR A 86 -2.66 0.75 -18.77
C THR A 86 -1.62 0.82 -19.90
N GLY A 87 -1.48 -0.23 -20.72
CA GLY A 87 -0.48 -0.29 -21.78
C GLY A 87 0.97 -0.35 -21.28
N ALA A 88 1.19 -0.65 -19.99
CA ALA A 88 2.54 -0.74 -19.41
C ALA A 88 3.31 -1.97 -19.90
N LEU A 89 2.61 -2.96 -20.46
CA LEU A 89 3.17 -4.13 -21.12
C LEU A 89 3.13 -4.03 -22.65
N THR A 90 2.64 -2.93 -23.21
CA THR A 90 2.70 -2.69 -24.65
C THR A 90 4.12 -2.20 -24.97
N PRO A 91 4.91 -2.95 -25.75
CA PRO A 91 6.22 -2.46 -26.16
C PRO A 91 6.03 -1.16 -26.96
N ALA A 92 6.87 -0.16 -26.70
CA ALA A 92 6.92 1.04 -27.52
C ALA A 92 7.12 0.59 -28.98
N THR A 93 6.20 0.99 -29.86
CA THR A 93 6.34 0.72 -31.29
C THR A 93 7.62 1.42 -31.77
N ALA A 94 8.56 0.65 -32.30
CA ALA A 94 9.78 1.15 -32.92
C ALA A 94 9.46 1.90 -34.22
#